data_AF-A0A9P8KLE4-F1
#
_entry.id   AF-A0A9P8KLE4-F1
#
_cell.length_a   1.000
_cell.length_b   1.000
_cell.length_c   1.000
_cell.angle_alpha   90.00
_cell.angle_beta   90.00
_cell.angle_gamma   90.00
#
_symmetry.space_group_name_H-M   'P 1'
#
loop_
_entity.id
_entity.type
_entity.pdbx_description
1 polymer ?
#
loop_
_entity_poly.entity_id
_entity_poly.type
_entity_poly.pdbx_seq_one_letter_code
_entity_poly.pdbx_strand_id
1 'polypeptide(L)'
;MPRSMAPPPSGEFLVRLQKPFNGTPTHTVDITGEPNRSANIKQTHHHGNTIEEKVGTMASDDVQELMRLISQLRGFPSHETKDVYGLDQVLELHTLEINWCNQESDPAANEISDISSETKQTFKDVVDSISAAARQFAKADNPL
;
A
#
# COMPACT_ATOMS: atom_id res chain seq x y z
N MET A 1 -7.06 -11.97 -16.14
CA MET A 1 -8.28 -12.33 -15.36
C MET A 1 -8.61 -11.13 -14.50
N PRO A 2 -9.84 -10.59 -14.52
CA PRO A 2 -10.21 -9.55 -13.57
C PRO A 2 -10.22 -10.21 -12.18
N ARG A 3 -9.39 -9.73 -11.26
CA ARG A 3 -9.45 -10.16 -9.87
C ARG A 3 -10.71 -9.54 -9.27
N SER A 4 -11.84 -10.23 -9.39
CA SER A 4 -13.03 -9.96 -8.57
C SER A 4 -12.67 -10.29 -7.13
N MET A 5 -11.97 -9.38 -6.45
CA MET A 5 -11.69 -9.51 -5.03
C MET A 5 -12.97 -9.16 -4.29
N ALA A 6 -13.51 -10.15 -3.59
CA ALA A 6 -14.67 -9.97 -2.72
C ALA A 6 -14.39 -8.81 -1.75
N PRO A 7 -15.38 -7.93 -1.49
CA PRO A 7 -15.23 -6.92 -0.45
C PRO A 7 -14.83 -7.63 0.85
N PRO A 8 -13.83 -7.12 1.60
CA PRO A 8 -13.40 -7.74 2.85
C PRO A 8 -14.62 -8.00 3.74
N PRO A 9 -14.80 -9.23 4.25
CA PRO A 9 -15.83 -9.46 5.24
C PRO A 9 -15.47 -8.61 6.47
N SER A 10 -16.47 -7.94 7.05
CA SER A 10 -16.40 -7.27 8.36
C SER A 10 -15.39 -6.12 8.54
N GLY A 11 -15.57 -4.98 7.87
CA GLY A 11 -15.01 -3.69 8.33
C GLY A 11 -13.49 -3.59 8.41
N GLU A 12 -12.77 -4.57 7.91
CA GLU A 12 -11.32 -4.62 7.85
C GLU A 12 -10.81 -3.73 6.72
N PHE A 13 -9.60 -3.21 6.91
CA PHE A 13 -8.84 -2.53 5.89
C PHE A 13 -7.61 -3.36 5.49
N LEU A 14 -7.20 -3.18 4.23
CA LEU A 14 -5.94 -3.69 3.69
C LEU A 14 -5.19 -2.53 3.05
N VAL A 15 -3.93 -2.36 3.42
CA VAL A 15 -3.00 -1.43 2.80
C VAL A 15 -1.81 -2.24 2.33
N ARG A 16 -1.60 -2.24 1.03
CA ARG A 16 -0.57 -3.06 0.38
C ARG A 16 0.36 -2.19 -0.41
N LEU A 17 1.66 -2.28 -0.11
CA LEU A 17 2.72 -1.61 -0.83
C LEU A 17 3.62 -2.66 -1.48
N GLN A 18 3.85 -2.56 -2.79
CA GLN A 18 4.70 -3.49 -3.53
C GLN A 18 5.77 -2.76 -4.32
N LYS A 19 6.94 -3.37 -4.48
CA LYS A 19 8.02 -2.89 -5.36
C LYS A 19 8.61 -4.08 -6.13
N PRO A 20 9.01 -3.91 -7.41
CA PRO A 20 8.88 -2.72 -8.25
C PRO A 20 7.43 -2.50 -8.75
N PHE A 21 7.16 -1.37 -9.41
CA PHE A 21 5.85 -1.05 -10.01
C PHE A 21 5.51 -2.02 -11.15
N ASN A 22 6.49 -2.31 -11.99
CA ASN A 22 6.36 -3.25 -13.11
C ASN A 22 7.31 -4.44 -12.90
N GLY A 23 6.77 -5.67 -12.97
CA GLY A 23 7.54 -6.90 -12.88
C GLY A 23 7.16 -7.77 -11.68
N THR A 24 8.07 -8.65 -11.27
CA THR A 24 7.88 -9.53 -10.12
C THR A 24 8.16 -8.75 -8.82
N PRO A 25 7.19 -8.65 -7.89
CA PRO A 25 7.41 -7.96 -6.62
C PRO A 25 8.55 -8.60 -5.83
N THR A 26 9.58 -7.82 -5.52
CA THR A 26 10.70 -8.22 -4.66
C THR A 26 10.44 -7.83 -3.20
N HIS A 27 9.62 -6.80 -2.98
CA HIS A 27 9.29 -6.30 -1.66
C HIS A 27 7.81 -6.01 -1.57
N THR A 28 7.15 -6.62 -0.60
CA THR A 28 5.73 -6.41 -0.33
C THR A 28 5.53 -6.10 1.14
N VAL A 29 4.69 -5.12 1.43
CA VAL A 29 4.21 -4.79 2.77
C VAL A 29 2.70 -4.86 2.73
N ASP A 30 2.11 -5.73 3.54
CA ASP A 30 0.67 -5.86 3.74
C ASP A 30 0.33 -5.46 5.18
N ILE A 31 -0.50 -4.44 5.33
CA ILE A 31 -1.05 -4.03 6.62
C ILE A 31 -2.54 -4.35 6.59
N THR A 32 -2.97 -5.24 7.48
CA THR A 32 -4.37 -5.65 7.62
C THR A 32 -4.86 -5.43 9.03
N GLY A 33 -6.07 -4.91 9.18
CA GLY A 33 -6.63 -4.70 10.51
C GLY A 33 -8.00 -4.07 10.47
N GLU A 34 -8.50 -3.68 11.63
CA GLU A 34 -9.76 -2.96 11.78
C GLU A 34 -9.50 -1.50 12.18
N PRO A 35 -10.30 -0.53 11.69
CA PRO A 35 -10.23 0.84 12.17
C PRO A 35 -10.42 0.90 13.70
N ASN A 36 -9.62 1.71 14.38
CA ASN A 36 -9.61 1.85 15.85
C ASN A 36 -9.13 0.61 16.62
N ARG A 37 -8.51 -0.37 15.95
CA ARG A 37 -7.85 -1.51 16.60
C ARG A 37 -6.40 -1.63 16.14
N SER A 38 -5.67 -2.54 16.77
CA SER A 38 -4.36 -2.94 16.29
C SER A 38 -4.44 -3.56 14.90
N ALA A 39 -3.45 -3.29 14.06
CA ALA A 39 -3.31 -3.92 12.74
C ALA A 39 -2.12 -4.89 12.74
N ASN A 40 -2.21 -5.92 11.92
CA ASN A 40 -1.09 -6.79 11.61
C ASN A 40 -0.32 -6.18 10.43
N ILE A 41 1.00 -6.18 10.53
CA ILE A 41 1.88 -5.84 9.42
C ILE A 41 2.66 -7.07 9.04
N LYS A 42 2.59 -7.43 7.77
CA LYS A 42 3.41 -8.44 7.12
C LYS A 42 4.31 -7.77 6.10
N GLN A 43 5.60 -8.05 6.16
CA GLN A 43 6.60 -7.61 5.22
C GLN A 43 7.25 -8.83 4.59
N THR A 44 7.14 -8.97 3.28
CA THR A 44 7.72 -10.06 2.50
C THR A 44 8.84 -9.53 1.62
N HIS A 45 10.01 -10.16 1.71
CA HIS A 45 11.13 -9.94 0.81
C HIS A 45 11.39 -11.20 -0.02
N HIS A 46 11.37 -11.06 -1.33
CA HIS A 46 11.74 -12.11 -2.27
C HIS A 46 13.18 -11.90 -2.72
N HIS A 47 14.08 -12.76 -2.24
CA HIS A 47 15.47 -12.83 -2.66
C HIS A 47 15.66 -14.05 -3.56
N GLY A 48 15.27 -13.91 -4.84
CA GLY A 48 15.34 -15.01 -5.81
C GLY A 48 14.45 -16.18 -5.40
N ASN A 49 15.06 -17.26 -4.88
CA ASN A 49 14.36 -18.46 -4.44
C ASN A 49 14.06 -18.50 -2.94
N THR A 50 14.56 -17.52 -2.17
CA THR A 50 14.33 -17.39 -0.73
C THR A 50 13.27 -16.32 -0.49
N ILE A 51 12.27 -16.65 0.32
CA ILE A 51 11.22 -15.72 0.75
C ILE A 51 11.43 -15.48 2.25
N GLU A 52 11.72 -14.25 2.61
CA GLU A 52 11.80 -13.82 4.00
C GLU A 52 10.52 -13.07 4.36
N GLU A 53 9.81 -13.57 5.36
CA GLU A 53 8.60 -12.95 5.86
C GLU A 53 8.82 -12.45 7.28
N LYS A 54 8.51 -11.18 7.50
CA LYS A 54 8.50 -10.57 8.82
C LYS A 54 7.10 -10.13 9.15
N VAL A 55 6.68 -10.37 10.37
CA VAL A 55 5.35 -10.00 10.87
C VAL A 55 5.49 -9.16 12.12
N GLY A 56 4.45 -8.39 12.39
CA GLY A 56 4.39 -7.49 13.52
C GLY A 56 2.99 -6.98 13.75
N THR A 57 2.82 -6.27 14.86
CA THR A 57 1.56 -5.61 15.19
C THR A 57 1.79 -4.12 15.36
N MET A 58 0.86 -3.35 14.83
CA MET A 58 0.77 -1.90 14.96
C MET A 58 -0.30 -1.56 16.00
N ALA A 59 -0.04 -0.60 16.89
CA ALA A 59 -1.03 -0.17 17.87
C ALA A 59 -2.17 0.64 17.22
N SER A 60 -3.31 0.76 17.91
CA SER A 60 -4.46 1.51 17.40
C SER A 60 -4.15 2.96 17.07
N ASP A 61 -3.27 3.60 17.83
CA ASP A 61 -2.93 5.02 17.67
C ASP A 61 -2.15 5.24 16.37
N ASP A 62 -1.17 4.37 16.08
CA ASP A 62 -0.41 4.38 14.82
C ASP A 62 -1.32 4.05 13.62
N VAL A 63 -2.29 3.14 13.79
CA VAL A 63 -3.28 2.81 12.75
C VAL A 63 -4.15 4.02 12.42
N GLN A 64 -4.57 4.79 13.43
CA GLN A 64 -5.34 6.02 13.20
C GLN A 64 -4.53 7.07 12.43
N GLU A 65 -3.24 7.22 12.74
CA GLU A 65 -2.36 8.11 11.98
C GLU A 65 -2.18 7.64 10.54
N LEU A 66 -1.96 6.34 10.33
CA LEU A 66 -1.86 5.73 8.99
C LEU A 66 -3.13 6.01 8.17
N MET A 67 -4.32 5.82 8.76
CA MET A 67 -5.60 6.11 8.11
C MET A 67 -5.73 7.60 7.73
N ARG A 68 -5.28 8.50 8.60
CA ARG A 68 -5.25 9.95 8.34
C ARG A 68 -4.29 10.32 7.20
N LEU A 69 -3.19 9.60 7.04
CA LEU A 69 -2.26 9.79 5.93
C LEU A 69 -2.85 9.26 4.62
N ILE A 70 -3.40 8.06 4.65
CA ILE A 70 -4.03 7.41 3.49
C ILE A 70 -5.23 8.22 2.98
N SER A 71 -6.00 8.84 3.86
CA SER A 71 -7.17 9.64 3.45
C SER A 71 -6.81 10.82 2.54
N GLN A 72 -5.57 11.31 2.59
CA GLN A 72 -5.06 12.37 1.72
C GLN A 72 -4.86 11.90 0.28
N LEU A 73 -4.71 10.60 0.04
CA LEU A 73 -4.55 10.02 -1.29
C LEU A 73 -5.88 9.86 -2.04
N ARG A 74 -7.00 10.25 -1.42
CA ARG A 74 -8.31 10.16 -2.05
C ARG A 74 -8.37 11.06 -3.29
N GLY A 75 -8.73 10.46 -4.43
CA GLY A 75 -8.84 11.18 -5.70
C GLY A 75 -7.50 11.37 -6.41
N PHE A 76 -6.44 10.70 -5.96
CA PHE A 76 -5.18 10.67 -6.67
C PHE A 76 -5.32 9.82 -7.96
N PRO A 77 -4.68 10.23 -9.06
CA PRO A 77 -4.79 9.48 -10.32
C PRO A 77 -4.04 8.15 -10.25
N SER A 78 -4.56 7.12 -10.92
CA SER A 78 -3.92 5.81 -11.07
C SER A 78 -3.63 5.53 -12.54
N HIS A 79 -2.64 4.69 -12.83
CA HIS A 79 -2.31 4.34 -14.21
C HIS A 79 -1.83 2.89 -14.29
N GLU A 80 -2.37 2.10 -15.21
CA GLU A 80 -2.10 0.65 -15.28
C GLU A 80 -0.64 0.28 -15.59
N THR A 81 0.04 1.04 -16.46
CA THR A 81 1.36 0.67 -17.00
C THR A 81 2.47 1.68 -16.70
N LYS A 82 2.13 2.92 -16.35
CA LYS A 82 3.08 4.00 -16.11
C LYS A 82 3.10 4.35 -14.63
N ASP A 83 4.30 4.34 -14.04
CA ASP A 83 4.51 4.93 -12.73
C ASP A 83 4.49 6.46 -12.85
N VAL A 84 3.31 7.04 -12.67
CA VAL A 84 3.08 8.49 -12.73
C VAL A 84 3.69 9.25 -11.53
N TYR A 85 4.03 8.54 -10.45
CA TYR A 85 4.62 9.10 -9.23
C TYR A 85 6.15 9.02 -9.22
N GLY A 86 6.74 8.11 -9.99
CA GLY A 86 8.19 7.95 -10.14
C GLY A 86 8.88 7.35 -8.92
N LEU A 87 8.17 6.53 -8.12
CA LEU A 87 8.70 5.88 -6.92
C LEU A 87 9.02 4.40 -7.12
N ASP A 88 8.65 3.82 -8.25
CA ASP A 88 8.72 2.40 -8.61
C ASP A 88 7.98 1.49 -7.60
N GLN A 89 6.77 1.90 -7.19
CA GLN A 89 5.98 1.19 -6.18
C GLN A 89 4.50 1.20 -6.51
N VAL A 90 3.84 0.08 -6.23
CA VAL A 90 2.40 -0.06 -6.27
C VAL A 90 1.85 0.13 -4.86
N LEU A 91 0.92 1.06 -4.69
CA LEU A 91 0.15 1.25 -3.46
C LEU A 91 -1.30 0.89 -3.75
N GLU A 92 -1.80 -0.10 -3.02
CA GLU A 92 -3.16 -0.61 -3.06
C GLU A 92 -3.81 -0.37 -1.70
N LEU A 93 -4.96 0.30 -1.72
CA LEU A 93 -5.72 0.72 -0.56
C LEU A 93 -7.11 0.12 -0.67
N HIS A 94 -7.47 -0.67 0.34
CA HIS A 94 -8.81 -1.21 0.54
C HIS A 94 -9.24 -0.84 1.94
N THR A 95 -9.76 0.35 2.12
CA THR A 95 -10.31 0.83 3.40
C THR A 95 -11.81 1.05 3.26
N LEU A 96 -12.48 1.33 4.38
CA LEU A 96 -13.90 1.69 4.38
C LEU A 96 -14.20 2.97 3.57
N GLU A 97 -13.22 3.87 3.46
CA GLU A 97 -13.39 5.18 2.83
C GLU A 97 -12.79 5.25 1.42
N ILE A 98 -11.75 4.45 1.16
CA ILE A 98 -10.96 4.50 -0.06
C ILE A 98 -10.72 3.09 -0.56
N ASN A 99 -11.20 2.81 -1.77
CA ASN A 99 -10.76 1.67 -2.55
C ASN A 99 -10.04 2.23 -3.78
N TRP A 100 -8.71 2.09 -3.80
CA TRP A 100 -7.86 2.70 -4.82
C TRP A 100 -6.54 1.96 -4.95
N CYS A 101 -6.09 1.77 -6.19
CA CYS A 101 -4.75 1.27 -6.50
C CYS A 101 -4.09 2.18 -7.54
N ASN A 102 -2.85 2.60 -7.31
CA ASN A 102 -2.13 3.45 -8.26
C ASN A 102 -1.78 2.74 -9.58
N GLN A 103 -1.86 1.41 -9.63
CA GLN A 103 -1.68 0.58 -10.83
C GLN A 103 -3.03 0.10 -11.41
N GLU A 104 -4.10 0.85 -11.20
CA GLU A 104 -5.40 0.58 -11.82
C GLU A 104 -5.60 1.43 -13.09
N SER A 105 -6.38 0.91 -14.03
CA SER A 105 -6.76 1.64 -15.24
C SER A 105 -7.81 2.71 -14.90
N ASP A 106 -7.36 3.95 -14.71
CA ASP A 106 -8.24 5.12 -14.63
C ASP A 106 -8.44 5.74 -16.04
N PRO A 107 -9.68 5.78 -16.57
CA PRO A 107 -9.98 6.42 -17.85
C PRO A 107 -9.54 7.89 -17.91
N ALA A 108 -9.50 8.60 -16.77
CA ALA A 108 -9.06 9.98 -16.68
C ALA A 108 -7.53 10.14 -16.70
N ALA A 109 -6.78 9.08 -16.39
CA ALA A 109 -5.33 9.16 -16.31
C ALA A 109 -4.63 9.27 -17.67
N ASN A 110 -5.29 8.86 -18.76
CA ASN A 110 -4.80 9.12 -20.11
C ASN A 110 -4.75 10.62 -20.47
N GLU A 111 -5.46 11.48 -19.74
CA GLU A 111 -5.43 12.94 -19.90
C GLU A 111 -4.42 13.62 -18.95
N ILE A 112 -4.00 12.94 -17.88
CA ILE A 112 -3.09 13.48 -16.86
C ILE A 112 -1.64 13.20 -17.29
N SER A 113 -1.13 14.08 -18.14
CA SER A 113 0.26 14.03 -18.62
C SER A 113 1.28 14.34 -17.53
N ASP A 114 0.93 15.23 -16.58
CA ASP A 114 1.78 15.66 -15.48
C ASP A 114 1.01 15.81 -14.16
N ILE A 115 1.37 14.96 -13.19
CA ILE A 115 0.95 15.12 -11.79
C ILE A 115 1.81 16.21 -11.15
N SER A 116 1.17 17.11 -10.38
CA SER A 116 1.86 18.18 -9.65
C SER A 116 2.96 17.62 -8.72
N SER A 117 4.01 18.41 -8.48
CA SER A 117 5.07 18.02 -7.54
C SER A 117 4.56 17.84 -6.12
N GLU A 118 3.53 18.59 -5.73
CA GLU A 118 2.88 18.48 -4.42
C GLU A 118 2.19 17.11 -4.26
N THR A 119 1.41 16.67 -5.25
CA THR A 119 0.76 15.36 -5.22
C THR A 119 1.78 14.22 -5.20
N LYS A 120 2.88 14.33 -5.97
CA LYS A 120 3.98 13.35 -5.92
C LYS A 120 4.64 13.31 -4.55
N GLN A 121 4.86 14.47 -3.93
CA GLN A 121 5.43 14.57 -2.59
C GLN A 121 4.51 13.93 -1.55
N THR A 122 3.21 14.24 -1.56
CA THR A 122 2.24 13.62 -0.65
C THR A 122 2.21 12.10 -0.82
N PHE A 123 2.17 11.60 -2.06
CA PHE A 123 2.24 10.15 -2.32
C PHE A 123 3.51 9.53 -1.73
N LYS A 124 4.66 10.19 -1.95
CA LYS A 124 5.94 9.76 -1.40
C LYS A 124 5.94 9.74 0.13
N ASP A 125 5.41 10.76 0.78
CA ASP A 125 5.37 10.84 2.25
C ASP A 125 4.52 9.71 2.85
N VAL A 126 3.37 9.39 2.23
CA VAL A 126 2.53 8.27 2.66
C VAL A 126 3.22 6.92 2.46
N VAL A 127 3.81 6.71 1.29
CA VAL A 127 4.54 5.48 0.95
C VAL A 127 5.75 5.25 1.86
N ASP A 128 6.51 6.31 2.14
CA ASP A 128 7.65 6.27 3.05
C ASP A 128 7.19 6.00 4.49
N SER A 129 6.07 6.58 4.92
CA SER A 129 5.48 6.31 6.24
C SER A 129 5.05 4.84 6.37
N ILE A 130 4.39 4.26 5.35
CA ILE A 130 4.02 2.83 5.33
C ILE A 130 5.28 1.95 5.40
N SER A 131 6.29 2.29 4.59
CA SER A 131 7.57 1.57 4.58
C SER A 131 8.31 1.65 5.92
N ALA A 132 8.29 2.83 6.56
CA ALA A 132 8.89 3.04 7.87
C ALA A 132 8.14 2.26 8.97
N ALA A 133 6.81 2.28 8.95
CA ALA A 133 5.98 1.48 9.84
C ALA A 133 6.28 -0.01 9.71
N ALA A 134 6.38 -0.53 8.48
CA ALA A 134 6.76 -1.92 8.26
C ALA A 134 8.11 -2.27 8.90
N ARG A 135 9.13 -1.43 8.70
CA ARG A 135 10.45 -1.63 9.33
C ARG A 135 10.42 -1.52 10.86
N GLN A 136 9.54 -0.68 11.40
CA GLN A 136 9.43 -0.44 12.83
C GLN A 136 8.72 -1.57 13.57
N PHE A 137 7.65 -2.12 12.97
CA PHE A 137 6.77 -3.09 13.62
C PHE A 137 6.99 -4.53 13.14
N ALA A 138 7.30 -4.78 11.87
CA ALA A 138 7.55 -6.12 11.32
C ALA A 138 8.97 -6.62 11.68
N LYS A 139 9.16 -6.91 12.97
CA LYS A 139 10.45 -7.32 13.55
C LYS A 139 10.53 -8.82 13.83
N ALA A 140 9.39 -9.51 13.95
CA ALA A 140 9.38 -10.94 14.19
C ALA A 140 9.51 -11.66 12.85
N ASP A 141 10.41 -12.63 12.75
CA ASP A 141 10.41 -13.54 11.61
C ASP A 141 9.14 -14.39 11.70
N ASN A 142 8.40 -14.48 10.59
CA ASN A 142 7.25 -15.36 10.50
C ASN A 142 7.80 -16.80 10.36
N PRO A 143 7.60 -17.69 11.33
CA PRO A 143 7.96 -19.09 11.14
C PRO A 143 7.04 -19.67 10.07
N LEU A 144 7.56 -19.79 8.85
CA LEU A 144 6.90 -20.50 7.74
C LEU A 144 6.70 -21.99 8.10
#